data_AF-A0A496UAX5-F1
#
_entry.id   AF-A0A496UAX5-F1
#
_cell.length_a   1.000
_cell.length_b   1.000
_cell.length_c   1.000
_cell.angle_alpha   90.00
_cell.angle_beta   90.00
_cell.angle_gamma   90.00
#
_symmetry.space_group_name_H-M   'P 1'
#
loop_
_entity.id
_entity.type
_entity.pdbx_description
1 polymer ?
#
loop_
_entity_poly.entity_id
_entity_poly.type
_entity_poly.pdbx_seq_one_letter_code
_entity_poly.pdbx_strand_id
1 'polypeptide(L)'
;MKQQRGSALALVVGAASVLFVLTGVVYTYFQMNARTHLYKMNRVRAAMAAEAGTALALHYLASLESIPPGGAPVVLPLETDSAGWITLPDCGSFKVVIDPLNGLGGLCSNGAVEVRSQGLSGDVVRDIELRAAPAYPSSFALLTDNGIPDGFFVDGRNVNGPVHSNGIVNFSSYSPDSTDDPYVQMISTTRSGGFSFSGAGVSMLPHPEGSNVWVRPYFNHRQGKPYWNATAPEIDFSRMYNHFSGIVFGSVQSNGVRVEAERIIINGQNLMFRENQESEDRVIDLTDVDLVIVRNGFSAVVIKTIRRPDHPLTIITTGDMEIGGEIDGGAAGSGGPLGLVALGNIIVPADPDETGGSDWPGQWAIETDRGFLVRACLAAPAGSFMAEVPYLPDEQARITVSGSLVERTMGRFSSAGSGYYVGNTWEQGLGAIHPPYFPMLGRWNVYSWIIDPPRQEG
;
A
#
# COMPACT_ATOMS: atom_id res chain seq x y z
N MET A 1 -20.44 96.40 1.11
CA MET A 1 -21.25 95.18 1.36
C MET A 1 -21.47 94.27 0.14
N LYS A 2 -21.81 94.74 -1.09
CA LYS A 2 -22.06 93.82 -2.23
C LYS A 2 -20.84 92.92 -2.59
N GLN A 3 -19.62 93.43 -2.55
CA GLN A 3 -18.39 92.69 -2.90
C GLN A 3 -18.10 91.47 -1.98
N GLN A 4 -18.34 91.60 -0.67
CA GLN A 4 -18.08 90.53 0.31
C GLN A 4 -19.01 89.31 0.15
N ARG A 5 -20.22 89.49 -0.40
CA ARG A 5 -21.14 88.37 -0.67
C ARG A 5 -20.67 87.51 -1.85
N GLY A 6 -20.01 88.10 -2.84
CA GLY A 6 -19.43 87.37 -3.97
C GLY A 6 -18.27 86.46 -3.57
N SER A 7 -17.37 86.96 -2.70
CA SER A 7 -16.24 86.16 -2.20
C SER A 7 -16.69 84.96 -1.37
N ALA A 8 -17.70 85.12 -0.52
CA ALA A 8 -18.24 84.02 0.29
C ALA A 8 -18.87 82.91 -0.58
N LEU A 9 -19.64 83.29 -1.61
CA LEU A 9 -20.24 82.31 -2.53
C LEU A 9 -19.18 81.53 -3.30
N ALA A 10 -18.14 82.20 -3.82
CA ALA A 10 -17.03 81.56 -4.52
C ALA A 10 -16.26 80.58 -3.62
N LEU A 11 -16.08 80.92 -2.34
CA LEU A 11 -15.42 80.06 -1.35
C LEU A 11 -16.27 78.82 -1.03
N VAL A 12 -17.59 78.96 -0.89
CA VAL A 12 -18.51 77.83 -0.69
C VAL A 12 -18.55 76.91 -1.91
N VAL A 13 -18.62 77.46 -3.13
CA VAL A 13 -18.59 76.66 -4.37
C VAL A 13 -17.24 75.94 -4.50
N GLY A 14 -16.12 76.62 -4.28
CA GLY A 14 -14.79 76.00 -4.30
C GLY A 14 -14.65 74.88 -3.27
N ALA A 15 -15.09 75.10 -2.03
CA ALA A 15 -15.09 74.08 -0.99
C ALA A 15 -16.00 72.89 -1.33
N ALA A 16 -17.19 73.14 -1.89
CA ALA A 16 -18.11 72.09 -2.34
C ALA A 16 -17.53 71.28 -3.51
N SER A 17 -16.87 71.91 -4.48
CA SER A 17 -16.18 71.21 -5.57
C SER A 17 -15.02 70.34 -5.05
N VAL A 18 -14.22 70.85 -4.10
CA VAL A 18 -13.14 70.07 -3.46
C VAL A 18 -13.70 68.90 -2.66
N LEU A 19 -14.78 69.10 -1.89
CA LEU A 19 -15.47 68.03 -1.16
C LEU A 19 -16.07 66.98 -2.10
N PHE A 20 -16.64 67.38 -3.25
CA PHE A 20 -17.16 66.46 -4.25
C PHE A 20 -16.04 65.59 -4.86
N VAL A 21 -14.92 66.20 -5.24
CA VAL A 21 -13.73 65.47 -5.74
C VAL A 21 -13.17 64.53 -4.67
N LEU A 22 -13.01 64.99 -3.43
CA LEU A 22 -12.56 64.15 -2.30
C LEU A 22 -13.51 62.97 -2.06
N THR A 23 -14.83 63.20 -2.08
CA THR A 23 -15.82 62.13 -1.91
C THR A 23 -15.73 61.11 -3.05
N GLY A 24 -15.53 61.57 -4.29
CA GLY A 24 -15.29 60.71 -5.45
C GLY A 24 -14.03 59.85 -5.31
N VAL A 25 -12.91 60.44 -4.88
CA VAL A 25 -11.64 59.72 -4.64
C VAL A 25 -11.76 58.71 -3.49
N VAL A 26 -12.44 59.08 -2.40
CA VAL A 26 -12.70 58.16 -1.28
C VAL A 26 -13.59 57.00 -1.71
N TYR A 27 -14.63 57.27 -2.52
CA TYR A 27 -15.52 56.23 -3.06
C TYR A 27 -14.79 55.27 -4.01
N THR A 28 -13.96 55.76 -4.93
CA THR A 28 -13.18 54.89 -5.82
C THR A 28 -12.15 54.08 -5.06
N TYR A 29 -11.48 54.66 -4.05
CA TYR A 29 -10.57 53.94 -3.16
C TYR A 29 -11.27 52.83 -2.37
N PHE A 30 -12.45 53.09 -1.81
CA PHE A 30 -13.26 52.06 -1.15
C PHE A 30 -13.73 50.97 -2.13
N GLN A 31 -14.15 51.32 -3.34
CA GLN A 31 -14.49 50.32 -4.38
C GLN A 31 -13.28 49.45 -4.76
N MET A 32 -12.09 50.05 -4.93
CA MET A 32 -10.86 49.30 -5.24
C MET A 32 -10.51 48.34 -4.10
N ASN A 33 -10.51 48.79 -2.85
CA ASN A 33 -10.25 47.94 -1.69
C ASN A 33 -11.28 46.82 -1.55
N ALA A 34 -12.57 47.10 -1.74
CA ALA A 34 -13.64 46.09 -1.70
C ALA A 34 -13.46 45.03 -2.79
N ARG A 35 -13.16 45.44 -4.04
CA ARG A 35 -12.87 44.51 -5.15
C ARG A 35 -11.61 43.69 -4.88
N THR A 36 -10.54 44.28 -4.35
CA THR A 36 -9.32 43.56 -3.97
C THR A 36 -9.58 42.55 -2.85
N HIS A 37 -10.41 42.89 -1.86
CA HIS A 37 -10.81 41.97 -0.80
C HIS A 37 -11.65 40.80 -1.34
N LEU A 38 -12.67 41.09 -2.15
CA LEU A 38 -13.49 40.07 -2.81
C LEU A 38 -12.64 39.14 -3.69
N TYR A 39 -11.72 39.69 -4.49
CA TYR A 39 -10.81 38.89 -5.32
C TYR A 39 -9.90 37.98 -4.48
N LYS A 40 -9.34 38.47 -3.36
CA LYS A 40 -8.54 37.66 -2.44
C LYS A 40 -9.37 36.55 -1.78
N MET A 41 -10.59 36.86 -1.33
CA MET A 41 -11.52 35.89 -0.74
C MET A 41 -11.91 34.81 -1.76
N ASN A 42 -12.29 35.20 -2.96
CA ASN A 42 -12.64 34.28 -4.05
C ASN A 42 -11.45 33.42 -4.47
N ARG A 43 -10.22 33.97 -4.47
CA ARG A 43 -8.99 33.20 -4.71
C ARG A 43 -8.79 32.08 -3.68
N VAL A 44 -9.01 32.36 -2.39
CA VAL A 44 -8.90 31.36 -1.32
C VAL A 44 -10.01 30.31 -1.44
N ARG A 45 -11.24 30.74 -1.70
CA ARG A 45 -12.39 29.85 -1.91
C ARG A 45 -12.21 28.92 -3.12
N ALA A 46 -11.77 29.46 -4.25
CA ALA A 46 -11.47 28.67 -5.45
C ALA A 46 -10.37 27.62 -5.19
N ALA A 47 -9.32 27.97 -4.42
CA ALA A 47 -8.32 27.00 -3.99
C ALA A 47 -8.94 25.92 -3.10
N MET A 48 -9.66 26.29 -2.03
CA MET A 48 -10.33 25.33 -1.13
C MET A 48 -11.32 24.40 -1.86
N ALA A 49 -12.04 24.89 -2.87
CA ALA A 49 -12.91 24.08 -3.72
C ALA A 49 -12.10 23.07 -4.54
N ALA A 50 -10.96 23.48 -5.12
CA ALA A 50 -10.05 22.57 -5.82
C ALA A 50 -9.48 21.49 -4.87
N GLU A 51 -9.05 21.87 -3.66
CA GLU A 51 -8.55 20.95 -2.63
C GLU A 51 -9.62 19.92 -2.24
N ALA A 52 -10.84 20.38 -1.94
CA ALA A 52 -11.98 19.51 -1.66
C ALA A 52 -12.28 18.54 -2.81
N GLY A 53 -12.17 19.00 -4.07
CA GLY A 53 -12.29 18.13 -5.25
C GLY A 53 -11.21 17.04 -5.31
N THR A 54 -9.93 17.37 -5.08
CA THR A 54 -8.87 16.35 -5.04
C THR A 54 -9.06 15.34 -3.91
N ALA A 55 -9.46 15.79 -2.72
CA ALA A 55 -9.72 14.94 -1.57
C ALA A 55 -10.92 14.01 -1.80
N LEU A 56 -12.00 14.51 -2.40
CA LEU A 56 -13.18 13.72 -2.73
C LEU A 56 -12.89 12.68 -3.82
N ALA A 57 -12.04 13.00 -4.80
CA ALA A 57 -11.61 12.05 -5.81
C ALA A 57 -10.71 10.95 -5.24
N LEU A 58 -9.79 11.27 -4.32
CA LEU A 58 -9.05 10.24 -3.58
C LEU A 58 -9.99 9.35 -2.76
N HIS A 59 -11.03 9.91 -2.13
CA HIS A 59 -12.01 9.14 -1.37
C HIS A 59 -12.86 8.23 -2.28
N TYR A 60 -13.30 8.72 -3.44
CA TYR A 60 -13.94 7.91 -4.47
C TYR A 60 -13.03 6.76 -4.93
N LEU A 61 -11.79 7.06 -5.27
CA LEU A 61 -10.78 6.09 -5.68
C LEU A 61 -10.43 5.06 -4.59
N ALA A 62 -10.53 5.42 -3.31
CA ALA A 62 -10.36 4.51 -2.18
C ALA A 62 -11.54 3.51 -2.04
N SER A 63 -12.73 3.88 -2.51
CA SER A 63 -13.91 2.99 -2.51
C SER A 63 -13.86 1.91 -3.59
N LEU A 64 -13.06 2.09 -4.64
CA LEU A 64 -12.89 1.10 -5.71
C LEU A 64 -12.08 -0.12 -5.24
N GLU A 65 -12.31 -1.29 -5.85
CA GLU A 65 -11.55 -2.53 -5.63
C GLU A 65 -10.33 -2.64 -6.54
N SER A 66 -10.47 -2.12 -7.76
CA SER A 66 -9.42 -1.98 -8.78
C SER A 66 -9.61 -0.65 -9.52
N ILE A 67 -8.54 -0.15 -10.14
CA ILE A 67 -8.63 0.99 -11.06
C ILE A 67 -9.25 0.50 -12.37
N PRO A 68 -10.21 1.26 -12.96
CA PRO A 68 -10.83 0.88 -14.22
C PRO A 68 -9.79 0.61 -15.31
N PRO A 69 -9.81 -0.56 -15.98
CA PRO A 69 -8.90 -0.85 -17.07
C PRO A 69 -9.26 -0.02 -18.31
N GLY A 70 -8.49 1.05 -18.55
CA GLY A 70 -8.65 1.91 -19.71
C GLY A 70 -7.94 3.25 -19.55
N GLY A 71 -7.02 3.57 -20.45
CA GLY A 71 -6.16 4.76 -20.36
C GLY A 71 -6.80 6.08 -20.80
N ALA A 72 -8.10 6.26 -20.56
CA ALA A 72 -8.81 7.51 -20.85
C ALA A 72 -9.07 8.28 -19.54
N PRO A 73 -8.89 9.61 -19.51
CA PRO A 73 -9.27 10.42 -18.36
C PRO A 73 -10.77 10.34 -18.08
N VAL A 74 -11.15 10.18 -16.81
CA VAL A 74 -12.53 10.06 -16.34
C VAL A 74 -12.91 11.27 -15.49
N VAL A 75 -14.07 11.86 -15.75
CA VAL A 75 -14.65 12.90 -14.87
C VAL A 75 -15.24 12.23 -13.63
N LEU A 76 -15.01 12.78 -12.44
CA LEU A 76 -15.50 12.24 -11.17
C LEU A 76 -17.03 12.02 -11.22
N PRO A 77 -17.53 10.77 -11.07
CA PRO A 77 -18.93 10.44 -11.36
C PRO A 77 -19.85 10.74 -10.17
N LEU A 78 -20.11 12.02 -9.95
CA LEU A 78 -21.07 12.52 -8.97
C LEU A 78 -22.16 13.34 -9.68
N GLU A 79 -23.21 13.73 -8.95
CA GLU A 79 -24.20 14.68 -9.47
C GLU A 79 -23.49 16.01 -9.79
N THR A 80 -23.50 16.37 -11.08
CA THR A 80 -22.86 17.58 -11.60
C THR A 80 -23.88 18.43 -12.35
N ASP A 81 -23.56 19.71 -12.55
CA ASP A 81 -24.25 20.51 -13.55
C ASP A 81 -23.94 20.03 -14.99
N SER A 82 -24.60 20.65 -15.98
CA SER A 82 -24.39 20.31 -17.40
C SER A 82 -22.97 20.60 -17.94
N ALA A 83 -22.11 21.25 -17.16
CA ALA A 83 -20.70 21.51 -17.48
C ALA A 83 -19.71 20.65 -16.67
N GLY A 84 -20.20 19.78 -15.78
CA GLY A 84 -19.40 18.89 -14.95
C GLY A 84 -18.89 19.51 -13.64
N TRP A 85 -19.51 20.60 -13.15
CA TRP A 85 -19.19 21.19 -11.85
C TRP A 85 -20.04 20.61 -10.73
N ILE A 86 -19.40 20.38 -9.59
CA ILE A 86 -20.00 19.98 -8.31
C ILE A 86 -19.97 21.22 -7.41
N THR A 87 -21.10 21.61 -6.84
CA THR A 87 -21.20 22.84 -6.04
C THR A 87 -21.12 22.53 -4.55
N LEU A 88 -20.21 23.21 -3.86
CA LEU A 88 -20.08 23.18 -2.40
C LEU A 88 -20.91 24.31 -1.77
N PRO A 89 -21.65 24.05 -0.67
CA PRO A 89 -22.26 25.10 0.13
C PRO A 89 -21.23 26.16 0.54
N ASP A 90 -21.52 27.42 0.24
CA ASP A 90 -20.76 28.64 0.59
C ASP A 90 -19.28 28.75 0.14
N CYS A 91 -18.72 27.68 -0.44
CA CYS A 91 -17.29 27.58 -0.75
C CYS A 91 -16.95 27.72 -2.25
N GLY A 92 -17.94 27.62 -3.14
CA GLY A 92 -17.76 27.66 -4.59
C GLY A 92 -18.09 26.32 -5.25
N SER A 93 -17.58 26.08 -6.45
CA SER A 93 -17.79 24.82 -7.17
C SER A 93 -16.45 24.23 -7.61
N PHE A 94 -16.38 22.93 -7.84
CA PHE A 94 -15.20 22.26 -8.37
C PHE A 94 -15.53 21.26 -9.47
N LYS A 95 -14.54 20.94 -10.31
CA LYS A 95 -14.60 19.94 -11.36
C LYS A 95 -13.34 19.10 -11.31
N VAL A 96 -13.48 17.78 -11.32
CA VAL A 96 -12.33 16.86 -11.20
C VAL A 96 -12.26 15.91 -12.38
N VAL A 97 -11.06 15.79 -12.93
CA VAL A 97 -10.67 14.77 -13.91
C VAL A 97 -9.62 13.86 -13.26
N ILE A 98 -9.78 12.55 -13.43
CA ILE A 98 -8.86 11.51 -12.97
C ILE A 98 -8.24 10.87 -14.22
N ASP A 99 -6.94 11.04 -14.41
CA ASP A 99 -6.19 10.58 -15.58
C ASP A 99 -5.28 9.41 -15.17
N PRO A 100 -5.50 8.16 -15.64
CA PRO A 100 -4.62 7.04 -15.35
C PRO A 100 -3.22 7.25 -15.96
N LEU A 101 -2.18 7.31 -15.12
CA LEU A 101 -0.79 7.55 -15.51
C LEU A 101 -0.15 6.31 -16.14
N ASN A 102 -0.64 5.93 -17.31
CA ASN A 102 -0.11 4.82 -18.08
C ASN A 102 1.32 5.13 -18.57
N GLY A 103 2.29 4.36 -18.11
CA GLY A 103 3.63 4.31 -18.71
C GLY A 103 4.66 5.35 -18.25
N LEU A 104 4.37 6.17 -17.23
CA LEU A 104 5.43 6.92 -16.54
C LEU A 104 6.22 5.98 -15.63
N GLY A 105 7.24 5.33 -16.21
CA GLY A 105 8.11 4.39 -15.50
C GLY A 105 8.75 5.01 -14.26
N GLY A 106 8.51 4.40 -13.09
CA GLY A 106 9.02 4.85 -11.81
C GLY A 106 8.67 3.88 -10.68
N LEU A 107 9.29 4.07 -9.52
CA LEU A 107 8.81 3.43 -8.29
C LEU A 107 7.44 4.02 -7.96
N CYS A 108 6.44 3.17 -7.67
CA CYS A 108 5.04 3.55 -7.41
C CYS A 108 4.22 3.99 -8.65
N SER A 109 4.49 3.41 -9.82
CA SER A 109 3.70 3.65 -11.05
C SER A 109 2.47 2.74 -11.22
N ASN A 110 2.35 1.63 -10.47
CA ASN A 110 1.23 0.69 -10.68
C ASN A 110 -0.10 1.32 -10.23
N GLY A 111 -1.06 1.42 -11.14
CA GLY A 111 -2.30 2.12 -10.87
C GLY A 111 -2.12 3.60 -10.48
N ALA A 112 -1.00 4.23 -10.86
CA ALA A 112 -0.83 5.65 -10.60
C ALA A 112 -1.88 6.46 -11.40
N VAL A 113 -2.40 7.52 -10.79
CA VAL A 113 -3.33 8.46 -11.40
C VAL A 113 -2.91 9.89 -11.14
N GLU A 114 -3.26 10.77 -12.06
CA GLU A 114 -3.20 12.21 -11.91
C GLU A 114 -4.61 12.76 -11.75
N VAL A 115 -4.90 13.31 -10.57
CA VAL A 115 -6.16 13.99 -10.30
C VAL A 115 -5.96 15.48 -10.55
N ARG A 116 -6.64 16.01 -11.55
CA ARG A 116 -6.71 17.45 -11.83
C ARG A 116 -8.04 18.00 -11.33
N SER A 117 -8.01 18.86 -10.32
CA SER A 117 -9.18 19.55 -9.78
C SER A 117 -9.13 21.03 -10.12
N GLN A 118 -10.18 21.53 -10.75
CA GLN A 118 -10.42 22.95 -10.96
C GLN A 118 -11.45 23.43 -9.95
N GLY A 119 -11.16 24.48 -9.20
CA GLY A 119 -12.08 25.14 -8.28
C GLY A 119 -12.46 26.54 -8.76
N LEU A 120 -13.71 26.93 -8.57
CA LEU A 120 -14.33 28.16 -9.07
C LEU A 120 -15.02 28.90 -7.92
N SER A 121 -14.75 30.21 -7.78
CA SER A 121 -15.48 31.08 -6.86
C SER A 121 -15.61 32.49 -7.44
N GLY A 122 -16.85 32.90 -7.74
CA GLY A 122 -17.09 34.06 -8.60
C GLY A 122 -16.36 33.89 -9.94
N ASP A 123 -15.64 34.92 -10.38
CA ASP A 123 -14.86 34.88 -11.64
C ASP A 123 -13.44 34.32 -11.47
N VAL A 124 -13.10 33.70 -10.33
CA VAL A 124 -11.75 33.19 -10.04
C VAL A 124 -11.72 31.66 -10.14
N VAL A 125 -10.85 31.14 -11.01
CA VAL A 125 -10.53 29.72 -11.13
C VAL A 125 -9.16 29.44 -10.48
N ARG A 126 -9.01 28.27 -9.87
CA ARG A 126 -7.75 27.69 -9.39
C ARG A 126 -7.65 26.23 -9.78
N ASP A 127 -6.46 25.81 -10.20
CA ASP A 127 -6.19 24.45 -10.63
C ASP A 127 -5.24 23.78 -9.62
N ILE A 128 -5.51 22.53 -9.26
CA ILE A 128 -4.61 21.68 -8.45
C ILE A 128 -4.39 20.35 -9.19
N GLU A 129 -3.13 19.99 -9.35
CA GLU A 129 -2.69 18.70 -9.90
C GLU A 129 -2.09 17.85 -8.78
N LEU A 130 -2.61 16.64 -8.63
CA LEU A 130 -2.25 15.67 -7.61
C LEU A 130 -1.83 14.37 -8.31
N ARG A 131 -0.68 13.79 -7.97
CA ARG A 131 -0.34 12.42 -8.39
C ARG A 131 -0.36 11.48 -7.20
N ALA A 132 -1.08 10.37 -7.35
CA ALA A 132 -1.21 9.35 -6.33
C ALA A 132 -1.21 7.95 -6.95
N ALA A 133 -0.85 6.94 -6.17
CA ALA A 133 -1.07 5.53 -6.54
C ALA A 133 -1.64 4.78 -5.33
N PRO A 134 -2.43 3.72 -5.55
CA PRO A 134 -2.95 2.94 -4.45
C PRO A 134 -1.86 2.10 -3.78
N ALA A 135 -2.08 1.74 -2.52
CA ALA A 135 -1.31 0.71 -1.85
C ALA A 135 -1.94 -0.66 -2.13
N TYR A 136 -1.10 -1.66 -2.36
CA TYR A 136 -1.46 -3.06 -2.52
C TYR A 136 -0.83 -3.88 -1.37
N PRO A 137 -1.31 -5.11 -1.07
CA PRO A 137 -0.71 -5.95 -0.05
C PRO A 137 0.80 -6.16 -0.28
N SER A 138 1.21 -6.34 -1.54
CA SER A 138 2.60 -6.51 -1.96
C SER A 138 3.46 -5.23 -1.92
N SER A 139 2.90 -4.07 -1.55
CA SER A 139 3.66 -2.85 -1.26
C SER A 139 4.41 -2.90 0.08
N PHE A 140 4.21 -3.95 0.90
CA PHE A 140 4.79 -4.10 2.23
C PHE A 140 5.76 -5.29 2.28
N ALA A 141 6.84 -5.15 3.06
CA ALA A 141 7.69 -6.28 3.47
C ALA A 141 6.93 -7.21 4.42
N LEU A 142 6.16 -6.62 5.33
CA LEU A 142 5.35 -7.29 6.34
C LEU A 142 4.06 -6.50 6.61
N LEU A 143 2.92 -7.14 6.45
CA LEU A 143 1.59 -6.57 6.67
C LEU A 143 0.77 -7.49 7.57
N THR A 144 0.35 -6.99 8.74
CA THR A 144 -0.31 -7.78 9.79
C THR A 144 -1.60 -7.17 10.32
N ASP A 145 -2.55 -8.00 10.76
CA ASP A 145 -3.82 -7.56 11.39
C ASP A 145 -3.67 -7.53 12.92
N ASN A 146 -3.49 -8.69 13.55
CA ASN A 146 -3.59 -8.86 15.01
C ASN A 146 -2.35 -8.41 15.82
N GLY A 147 -1.43 -7.66 15.22
CA GLY A 147 -0.18 -7.23 15.86
C GLY A 147 1.02 -8.14 15.53
N ILE A 148 2.17 -7.75 16.06
CA ILE A 148 3.43 -8.50 15.97
C ILE A 148 3.89 -8.81 17.42
N PRO A 149 4.02 -10.09 17.81
CA PRO A 149 4.23 -10.49 19.20
C PRO A 149 5.69 -10.29 19.65
N ASP A 150 5.90 -10.35 20.96
CA ASP A 150 7.24 -10.39 21.56
C ASP A 150 8.08 -11.51 20.93
N GLY A 151 9.38 -11.26 20.76
CA GLY A 151 10.31 -12.24 20.20
C GLY A 151 10.38 -12.30 18.67
N PHE A 152 9.49 -11.61 17.92
CA PHE A 152 9.67 -11.46 16.48
C PHE A 152 10.72 -10.41 16.13
N PHE A 153 10.60 -9.20 16.72
CA PHE A 153 11.64 -8.17 16.63
C PHE A 153 12.57 -8.27 17.83
N VAL A 154 13.68 -8.98 17.63
CA VAL A 154 14.80 -9.16 18.57
C VAL A 154 16.06 -8.48 18.07
N ASP A 155 17.12 -8.44 18.88
CA ASP A 155 18.45 -7.95 18.47
C ASP A 155 18.93 -8.66 17.18
N GLY A 156 19.53 -7.91 16.25
CA GLY A 156 19.93 -8.43 14.94
C GLY A 156 18.80 -8.74 13.95
N ARG A 157 17.52 -8.51 14.31
CA ARG A 157 16.38 -8.73 13.41
C ARG A 157 16.31 -7.66 12.32
N ASN A 158 16.28 -8.12 11.06
CA ASN A 158 16.12 -7.24 9.90
C ASN A 158 14.85 -7.59 9.10
N VAL A 159 14.00 -6.59 8.93
CA VAL A 159 12.93 -6.55 7.93
C VAL A 159 13.24 -5.37 7.00
N ASN A 160 13.62 -5.66 5.77
CA ASN A 160 14.06 -4.65 4.81
C ASN A 160 12.90 -4.22 3.92
N GLY A 161 12.14 -3.19 4.32
CA GLY A 161 11.05 -2.60 3.54
C GLY A 161 9.86 -2.18 4.42
N PRO A 162 8.74 -1.72 3.82
CA PRO A 162 7.65 -1.12 4.59
C PRO A 162 6.93 -2.14 5.49
N VAL A 163 6.75 -1.81 6.78
CA VAL A 163 5.98 -2.63 7.72
C VAL A 163 4.70 -1.92 8.16
N HIS A 164 3.59 -2.65 8.19
CA HIS A 164 2.33 -2.20 8.74
C HIS A 164 1.69 -3.26 9.65
N SER A 165 1.09 -2.81 10.75
CA SER A 165 0.25 -3.64 11.62
C SER A 165 -1.01 -2.91 12.04
N ASN A 166 -2.17 -3.57 12.01
CA ASN A 166 -3.38 -3.05 12.66
C ASN A 166 -3.31 -3.18 14.20
N GLY A 167 -2.46 -4.06 14.73
CA GLY A 167 -2.33 -4.33 16.16
C GLY A 167 -1.08 -3.74 16.79
N ILE A 168 -0.75 -4.24 17.99
CA ILE A 168 0.45 -3.83 18.73
C ILE A 168 1.68 -4.52 18.13
N VAL A 169 2.71 -3.75 17.81
CA VAL A 169 4.03 -4.25 17.44
C VAL A 169 4.91 -4.24 18.68
N ASN A 170 5.32 -5.43 19.10
CA ASN A 170 6.23 -5.61 20.23
C ASN A 170 7.68 -5.73 19.75
N PHE A 171 8.59 -5.13 20.51
CA PHE A 171 10.03 -5.30 20.37
C PHE A 171 10.59 -5.85 21.67
N SER A 172 11.51 -6.80 21.57
CA SER A 172 12.31 -7.27 22.71
C SER A 172 13.79 -7.13 22.40
N SER A 173 14.58 -6.88 23.44
CA SER A 173 16.04 -6.77 23.34
C SER A 173 16.66 -7.42 24.57
N TYR A 174 17.74 -8.18 24.35
CA TYR A 174 18.56 -8.78 25.38
C TYR A 174 19.90 -8.04 25.55
N SER A 175 20.24 -7.13 24.62
CA SER A 175 21.39 -6.24 24.75
C SER A 175 21.14 -5.15 25.80
N PRO A 176 22.09 -4.92 26.74
CA PRO A 176 21.95 -3.86 27.76
C PRO A 176 22.15 -2.45 27.17
N ASP A 177 22.80 -2.33 26.00
CA ASP A 177 22.97 -1.10 25.26
C ASP A 177 23.09 -1.33 23.74
N SER A 178 22.55 -0.40 22.95
CA SER A 178 22.60 -0.43 21.49
C SER A 178 23.88 0.25 20.95
N THR A 179 25.03 0.09 21.62
CA THR A 179 26.23 0.88 21.30
C THR A 179 26.86 0.46 19.97
N ASP A 180 26.82 -0.83 19.62
CA ASP A 180 27.42 -1.39 18.40
C ASP A 180 26.43 -1.85 17.30
N ASP A 181 25.10 -1.77 17.50
CA ASP A 181 24.09 -2.14 16.47
C ASP A 181 23.58 -0.92 15.67
N PRO A 182 23.76 -0.83 14.34
CA PRO A 182 23.58 0.43 13.63
C PRO A 182 22.20 0.74 12.99
N TYR A 183 21.31 -0.18 12.57
CA TYR A 183 20.23 0.17 11.58
C TYR A 183 18.94 -0.73 11.39
N VAL A 184 17.74 -0.13 11.20
CA VAL A 184 16.33 -0.60 10.91
C VAL A 184 15.42 0.57 10.37
N GLN A 185 14.53 0.43 9.36
CA GLN A 185 13.57 1.51 8.90
C GLN A 185 12.11 1.08 8.64
N MET A 186 11.16 2.03 8.85
CA MET A 186 9.73 2.04 8.49
C MET A 186 8.77 1.01 9.12
N ILE A 187 8.12 1.41 10.23
CA ILE A 187 7.00 0.67 10.86
C ILE A 187 5.84 1.65 11.12
N SER A 188 4.61 1.21 10.83
CA SER A 188 3.38 1.97 11.05
C SER A 188 2.33 1.13 11.77
N THR A 189 1.60 1.74 12.70
CA THR A 189 0.48 1.14 13.43
C THR A 189 -0.76 2.02 13.33
N THR A 190 -1.89 1.44 13.69
CA THR A 190 -3.17 2.16 13.74
C THR A 190 -3.34 2.86 15.09
N ARG A 191 -4.49 3.50 15.29
CA ARG A 191 -4.84 4.15 16.57
C ARG A 191 -5.22 3.14 17.67
N SER A 192 -5.62 1.93 17.27
CA SER A 192 -5.95 0.79 18.13
C SER A 192 -4.70 -0.08 18.39
N GLY A 193 -3.83 -0.19 17.39
CA GLY A 193 -2.46 -0.68 17.51
C GLY A 193 -1.51 0.31 18.19
N GLY A 194 -0.29 -0.14 18.45
CA GLY A 194 0.71 0.66 19.17
C GLY A 194 2.06 -0.03 19.26
N PHE A 195 2.96 0.50 20.07
CA PHE A 195 4.28 -0.08 20.31
C PHE A 195 4.44 -0.50 21.77
N SER A 196 5.07 -1.64 21.97
CA SER A 196 5.37 -2.21 23.29
C SER A 196 6.82 -2.70 23.28
N PHE A 197 7.50 -2.54 24.42
CA PHE A 197 8.93 -2.84 24.58
C PHE A 197 9.12 -3.71 25.81
N SER A 198 9.52 -4.97 25.62
CA SER A 198 9.75 -5.94 26.70
C SER A 198 11.25 -6.22 26.90
N GLY A 199 11.65 -6.49 28.14
CA GLY A 199 13.00 -6.94 28.50
C GLY A 199 14.10 -5.88 28.68
N ALA A 200 13.84 -4.60 28.39
CA ALA A 200 14.86 -3.55 28.43
C ALA A 200 15.41 -3.23 29.84
N GLY A 201 16.74 -3.14 29.95
CA GLY A 201 17.39 -2.40 31.04
C GLY A 201 17.13 -0.88 30.93
N VAL A 202 17.39 -0.14 32.01
CA VAL A 202 17.24 1.33 32.00
C VAL A 202 18.37 1.97 31.21
N SER A 203 18.04 2.54 30.04
CA SER A 203 18.97 3.39 29.30
C SER A 203 18.92 4.84 29.81
N MET A 204 20.09 5.48 29.84
CA MET A 204 20.30 6.83 30.39
C MET A 204 20.34 7.93 29.31
N LEU A 205 19.97 7.59 28.07
CA LEU A 205 19.96 8.51 26.92
C LEU A 205 18.54 9.04 26.65
N PRO A 206 18.39 10.24 26.07
CA PRO A 206 17.07 10.80 25.79
C PRO A 206 16.33 10.00 24.72
N HIS A 207 15.16 9.46 25.07
CA HIS A 207 14.28 8.68 24.21
C HIS A 207 13.07 9.51 23.72
N PRO A 208 12.33 9.03 22.68
CA PRO A 208 10.94 9.41 22.48
C PRO A 208 10.11 9.25 23.76
N GLU A 209 9.12 10.12 23.95
CA GLU A 209 8.27 10.11 25.14
C GLU A 209 7.54 8.76 25.27
N GLY A 210 7.92 7.98 26.29
CA GLY A 210 7.35 6.66 26.56
C GLY A 210 8.16 5.42 26.13
N SER A 211 9.38 5.56 25.56
CA SER A 211 10.24 4.40 25.27
C SER A 211 11.50 4.32 26.15
N ASN A 212 11.95 3.08 26.42
CA ASN A 212 13.21 2.76 27.11
C ASN A 212 14.25 2.11 26.18
N VAL A 213 13.91 1.94 24.89
CA VAL A 213 14.70 1.21 23.88
C VAL A 213 14.93 2.10 22.66
N TRP A 214 16.09 1.92 22.02
CA TRP A 214 16.44 2.56 20.75
C TRP A 214 16.15 1.64 19.57
N VAL A 215 15.16 1.98 18.73
CA VAL A 215 15.00 1.41 17.38
C VAL A 215 15.59 2.38 16.37
N ARG A 216 16.63 1.99 15.61
CA ARG A 216 17.52 2.92 14.87
C ARG A 216 17.37 2.92 13.33
N PRO A 217 17.17 4.08 12.67
CA PRO A 217 17.31 4.44 11.23
C PRO A 217 18.14 3.71 10.10
N TYR A 218 17.78 2.60 9.43
CA TYR A 218 18.47 2.07 8.19
C TYR A 218 18.29 2.88 6.89
N PHE A 219 19.36 3.49 6.37
CA PHE A 219 19.35 4.21 5.09
C PHE A 219 19.09 3.35 3.83
N ASN A 220 17.95 3.58 3.16
CA ASN A 220 17.88 3.83 1.71
C ASN A 220 16.45 4.19 1.25
N HIS A 221 15.98 5.40 1.59
CA HIS A 221 14.64 5.84 1.21
C HIS A 221 14.66 7.00 0.22
N ARG A 222 14.36 6.71 -1.06
CA ARG A 222 14.21 7.74 -2.12
C ARG A 222 12.98 8.63 -1.93
N GLN A 223 12.00 8.20 -1.14
CA GLN A 223 10.73 8.92 -0.94
C GLN A 223 10.72 9.82 0.32
N GLY A 224 11.89 10.15 0.88
CA GLY A 224 12.02 11.03 2.05
C GLY A 224 12.26 10.28 3.37
N LYS A 225 12.29 11.04 4.48
CA LYS A 225 12.68 10.52 5.80
C LYS A 225 11.77 9.38 6.27
N PRO A 226 12.30 8.37 7.00
CA PRO A 226 11.46 7.42 7.70
C PRO A 226 10.59 8.15 8.71
N TYR A 227 9.31 7.78 8.76
CA TYR A 227 8.36 8.31 9.71
C TYR A 227 7.62 7.16 10.38
N TRP A 228 7.47 7.26 11.69
CA TRP A 228 6.57 6.40 12.45
C TRP A 228 5.18 7.00 12.34
N ASN A 229 4.20 6.22 11.88
CA ASN A 229 2.82 6.64 11.86
C ASN A 229 2.00 5.67 12.72
N ALA A 230 1.75 6.07 13.97
CA ALA A 230 0.85 5.38 14.90
C ALA A 230 -0.62 5.86 14.78
N THR A 231 -0.92 6.54 13.68
CA THR A 231 -2.27 7.04 13.32
C THR A 231 -2.64 6.63 11.89
N ALA A 232 -1.97 5.60 11.35
CA ALA A 232 -2.28 5.11 10.03
C ALA A 232 -3.67 4.43 10.06
N PRO A 233 -4.55 4.62 9.05
CA PRO A 233 -5.88 4.01 9.06
C PRO A 233 -5.80 2.48 8.98
N GLU A 234 -6.68 1.72 9.64
CA GLU A 234 -6.68 0.25 9.56
C GLU A 234 -6.76 -0.25 8.11
N ILE A 235 -6.03 -1.33 7.79
CA ILE A 235 -6.18 -2.08 6.54
C ILE A 235 -7.26 -3.14 6.75
N ASP A 236 -8.26 -3.17 5.88
CA ASP A 236 -9.35 -4.15 5.98
C ASP A 236 -8.95 -5.53 5.44
N PHE A 237 -8.42 -6.38 6.33
CA PHE A 237 -8.13 -7.79 6.06
C PHE A 237 -9.39 -8.60 5.71
N SER A 238 -10.57 -8.21 6.20
CA SER A 238 -11.82 -8.92 5.87
C SER A 238 -12.23 -8.66 4.41
N ARG A 239 -12.09 -7.42 3.93
CA ARG A 239 -12.23 -7.09 2.49
C ARG A 239 -11.22 -7.85 1.64
N MET A 240 -9.96 -7.95 2.09
CA MET A 240 -8.92 -8.70 1.37
C MET A 240 -9.26 -10.20 1.27
N TYR A 241 -9.68 -10.83 2.37
CA TYR A 241 -10.14 -12.22 2.37
C TYR A 241 -11.37 -12.42 1.47
N ASN A 242 -12.38 -11.54 1.58
CA ASN A 242 -13.60 -11.61 0.78
C ASN A 242 -13.32 -11.47 -0.73
N HIS A 243 -12.36 -10.64 -1.12
CA HIS A 243 -11.91 -10.49 -2.51
C HIS A 243 -11.33 -11.81 -3.06
N PHE A 244 -10.34 -12.41 -2.38
CA PHE A 244 -9.74 -13.66 -2.84
C PHE A 244 -10.73 -14.84 -2.77
N SER A 245 -11.58 -14.89 -1.74
CA SER A 245 -12.70 -15.84 -1.64
C SER A 245 -13.67 -15.70 -2.83
N GLY A 246 -14.02 -14.47 -3.21
CA GLY A 246 -14.85 -14.17 -4.38
C GLY A 246 -14.25 -14.70 -5.68
N ILE A 247 -12.94 -14.60 -5.87
CA ILE A 247 -12.22 -15.19 -7.02
C ILE A 247 -12.31 -16.73 -6.99
N VAL A 248 -12.06 -17.35 -5.84
CA VAL A 248 -12.01 -18.82 -5.68
C VAL A 248 -13.38 -19.49 -5.89
N PHE A 249 -14.46 -18.85 -5.44
CA PHE A 249 -15.83 -19.36 -5.58
C PHE A 249 -16.58 -18.84 -6.81
N GLY A 250 -16.07 -17.78 -7.45
CA GLY A 250 -16.61 -17.23 -8.70
C GLY A 250 -16.38 -18.09 -9.94
N SER A 251 -16.86 -17.58 -11.07
CA SER A 251 -16.49 -18.04 -12.40
C SER A 251 -15.01 -17.73 -12.65
N VAL A 252 -14.26 -18.73 -13.10
CA VAL A 252 -12.87 -18.56 -13.53
C VAL A 252 -12.83 -17.53 -14.67
N GLN A 253 -11.93 -16.54 -14.58
CA GLN A 253 -11.77 -15.53 -15.63
C GLN A 253 -11.09 -16.12 -16.87
N SER A 254 -11.08 -15.39 -17.98
CA SER A 254 -10.58 -15.89 -19.29
C SER A 254 -9.15 -16.41 -19.28
N ASN A 255 -8.32 -15.90 -18.36
CA ASN A 255 -6.90 -16.23 -18.20
C ASN A 255 -6.64 -17.10 -16.95
N GLY A 256 -7.70 -17.55 -16.28
CA GLY A 256 -7.59 -18.37 -15.08
C GLY A 256 -7.73 -19.87 -15.39
N VAL A 257 -7.05 -20.69 -14.60
CA VAL A 257 -7.27 -22.15 -14.56
C VAL A 257 -7.66 -22.60 -13.15
N ARG A 258 -8.32 -23.76 -13.07
CA ARG A 258 -8.66 -24.40 -11.79
C ARG A 258 -8.14 -25.84 -11.81
N VAL A 259 -7.41 -26.22 -10.77
CA VAL A 259 -6.79 -27.54 -10.61
C VAL A 259 -7.19 -28.17 -9.28
N GLU A 260 -7.23 -29.49 -9.24
CA GLU A 260 -7.37 -30.28 -8.02
C GLU A 260 -6.04 -30.99 -7.78
N ALA A 261 -5.40 -30.74 -6.63
CA ALA A 261 -4.02 -31.14 -6.38
C ALA A 261 -3.66 -31.15 -4.88
N GLU A 262 -2.95 -32.19 -4.43
CA GLU A 262 -2.24 -32.25 -3.15
C GLU A 262 -0.85 -31.63 -3.23
N ARG A 263 -0.12 -31.84 -4.34
CA ARG A 263 1.20 -31.24 -4.57
C ARG A 263 1.29 -30.57 -5.95
N ILE A 264 1.97 -29.43 -5.99
CA ILE A 264 2.18 -28.58 -7.17
C ILE A 264 3.64 -28.17 -7.29
N ILE A 265 4.16 -28.19 -8.51
CA ILE A 265 5.51 -27.72 -8.86
C ILE A 265 5.42 -26.71 -9.99
N ILE A 266 5.98 -25.52 -9.79
CA ILE A 266 6.20 -24.52 -10.84
C ILE A 266 7.49 -24.87 -11.58
N ASN A 267 7.40 -25.08 -12.90
CA ASN A 267 8.50 -25.50 -13.76
C ASN A 267 8.54 -24.65 -15.05
N GLY A 268 8.81 -23.35 -14.88
CA GLY A 268 8.82 -22.39 -15.98
C GLY A 268 7.39 -22.05 -16.41
N GLN A 269 7.13 -22.17 -17.71
CA GLN A 269 5.80 -22.08 -18.30
C GLN A 269 4.89 -23.29 -18.00
N ASN A 270 5.34 -24.27 -17.19
CA ASN A 270 4.53 -25.45 -16.87
C ASN A 270 4.19 -25.50 -15.38
N LEU A 271 2.91 -25.68 -15.07
CA LEU A 271 2.43 -26.10 -13.76
C LEU A 271 2.30 -27.62 -13.76
N MET A 272 3.15 -28.31 -13.00
CA MET A 272 3.02 -29.75 -12.76
C MET A 272 2.22 -29.96 -11.48
N PHE A 273 1.29 -30.92 -11.46
CA PHE A 273 0.48 -31.21 -10.27
C PHE A 273 0.03 -32.68 -10.17
N ARG A 274 -0.32 -33.09 -8.95
CA ARG A 274 -0.85 -34.42 -8.61
C ARG A 274 -1.96 -34.32 -7.57
N GLU A 275 -2.99 -35.14 -7.74
CA GLU A 275 -4.12 -35.27 -6.79
C GLU A 275 -3.75 -36.08 -5.53
N ASN A 276 -2.80 -37.02 -5.63
CA ASN A 276 -2.25 -37.81 -4.52
C ASN A 276 -0.96 -38.54 -4.97
N GLN A 277 -0.31 -39.26 -4.05
CA GLN A 277 0.97 -39.94 -4.29
C GLN A 277 0.91 -40.98 -5.43
N GLU A 278 -0.22 -41.66 -5.60
CA GLU A 278 -0.45 -42.70 -6.61
C GLU A 278 -0.86 -42.12 -7.98
N SER A 279 -1.20 -40.82 -8.05
CA SER A 279 -1.64 -40.16 -9.27
C SER A 279 -0.49 -39.89 -10.24
N GLU A 280 -0.80 -39.93 -11.54
CA GLU A 280 0.12 -39.52 -12.61
C GLU A 280 0.37 -37.99 -12.57
N ASP A 281 1.56 -37.57 -13.02
CA ASP A 281 1.90 -36.16 -13.21
C ASP A 281 0.96 -35.54 -14.26
N ARG A 282 0.15 -34.56 -13.86
CA ARG A 282 -0.58 -33.68 -14.79
C ARG A 282 0.19 -32.40 -15.01
N VAL A 283 0.07 -31.82 -16.21
CA VAL A 283 0.78 -30.60 -16.61
C VAL A 283 -0.17 -29.64 -17.29
N ILE A 284 -0.10 -28.36 -16.93
CA ILE A 284 -0.80 -27.24 -17.59
C ILE A 284 0.24 -26.23 -18.07
N ASP A 285 0.06 -25.76 -19.30
CA ASP A 285 0.78 -24.63 -19.86
C ASP A 285 0.27 -23.32 -19.22
N LEU A 286 1.18 -22.50 -18.72
CA LEU A 286 0.94 -21.24 -18.05
C LEU A 286 1.09 -20.03 -18.98
N THR A 287 1.48 -20.20 -20.25
CA THR A 287 1.86 -19.09 -21.15
C THR A 287 0.83 -17.95 -21.23
N ASP A 288 -0.46 -18.26 -21.19
CA ASP A 288 -1.58 -17.29 -21.19
C ASP A 288 -2.36 -17.29 -19.85
N VAL A 289 -1.76 -17.79 -18.76
CA VAL A 289 -2.42 -18.02 -17.46
C VAL A 289 -1.83 -17.15 -16.35
N ASP A 290 -2.56 -16.11 -15.95
CA ASP A 290 -2.16 -15.21 -14.85
C ASP A 290 -2.75 -15.64 -13.48
N LEU A 291 -3.66 -16.61 -13.45
CA LEU A 291 -4.33 -17.10 -12.24
C LEU A 291 -4.50 -18.63 -12.20
N VAL A 292 -4.02 -19.26 -11.13
CA VAL A 292 -4.27 -20.68 -10.82
C VAL A 292 -5.08 -20.77 -9.52
N ILE A 293 -6.28 -21.34 -9.59
CA ILE A 293 -7.09 -21.67 -8.40
C ILE A 293 -6.91 -23.14 -8.08
N VAL A 294 -6.33 -23.44 -6.92
CA VAL A 294 -6.11 -24.81 -6.43
C VAL A 294 -7.19 -25.19 -5.43
N ARG A 295 -7.80 -26.37 -5.63
CA ARG A 295 -8.71 -26.99 -4.68
C ARG A 295 -8.11 -28.29 -4.16
N ASN A 296 -8.23 -28.53 -2.86
CA ASN A 296 -7.75 -29.78 -2.26
C ASN A 296 -8.62 -30.25 -1.08
N GLY A 297 -9.94 -30.19 -1.23
CA GLY A 297 -10.89 -30.64 -0.20
C GLY A 297 -10.64 -29.98 1.17
N PHE A 298 -10.12 -30.78 2.12
CA PHE A 298 -9.74 -30.35 3.47
C PHE A 298 -8.23 -30.42 3.74
N SER A 299 -7.43 -30.85 2.77
CA SER A 299 -5.98 -31.01 2.89
C SER A 299 -5.26 -29.73 2.44
N ALA A 300 -4.09 -29.46 3.01
CA ALA A 300 -3.21 -28.39 2.52
C ALA A 300 -2.64 -28.74 1.15
N VAL A 301 -2.18 -27.73 0.40
CA VAL A 301 -1.53 -27.91 -0.92
C VAL A 301 -0.05 -27.63 -0.79
N VAL A 302 0.81 -28.63 -1.05
CA VAL A 302 2.27 -28.42 -1.09
C VAL A 302 2.64 -27.73 -2.41
N ILE A 303 3.40 -26.64 -2.34
CA ILE A 303 3.91 -25.90 -3.49
C ILE A 303 5.44 -25.85 -3.44
N LYS A 304 6.08 -26.09 -4.59
CA LYS A 304 7.52 -25.94 -4.85
C LYS A 304 7.79 -25.25 -6.17
N THR A 305 9.02 -24.74 -6.36
CA THR A 305 9.52 -24.27 -7.66
C THR A 305 10.79 -25.03 -8.07
N ILE A 306 10.82 -25.56 -9.29
CA ILE A 306 12.05 -26.08 -9.93
C ILE A 306 12.62 -25.06 -10.92
N ARG A 307 11.74 -24.33 -11.61
CA ARG A 307 12.12 -23.23 -12.50
C ARG A 307 11.09 -22.11 -12.35
N ARG A 308 11.58 -20.88 -12.19
CA ARG A 308 10.74 -19.69 -12.08
C ARG A 308 9.83 -19.49 -13.30
N PRO A 309 8.63 -18.92 -13.13
CA PRO A 309 7.81 -18.48 -14.25
C PRO A 309 8.50 -17.34 -15.01
N ASP A 310 8.05 -17.10 -16.24
CA ASP A 310 8.55 -16.03 -17.12
C ASP A 310 7.58 -14.83 -17.23
N HIS A 311 6.43 -14.90 -16.56
CA HIS A 311 5.40 -13.87 -16.48
C HIS A 311 4.79 -13.81 -15.07
N PRO A 312 4.16 -12.67 -14.67
CA PRO A 312 3.48 -12.55 -13.38
C PRO A 312 2.32 -13.54 -13.24
N LEU A 313 2.29 -14.26 -12.13
CA LEU A 313 1.33 -15.33 -11.85
C LEU A 313 0.81 -15.21 -10.42
N THR A 314 -0.47 -15.51 -10.19
CA THR A 314 -1.02 -15.67 -8.83
C THR A 314 -1.64 -17.07 -8.66
N ILE A 315 -1.21 -17.79 -7.62
CA ILE A 315 -1.78 -19.08 -7.21
C ILE A 315 -2.58 -18.87 -5.93
N ILE A 316 -3.84 -19.32 -5.92
CA ILE A 316 -4.74 -19.21 -4.76
C ILE A 316 -5.22 -20.61 -4.34
N THR A 317 -5.01 -20.99 -3.08
CA THR A 317 -5.55 -22.23 -2.50
C THR A 317 -6.85 -21.98 -1.74
N THR A 318 -7.78 -22.95 -1.78
CA THR A 318 -9.07 -22.88 -1.05
C THR A 318 -8.95 -22.91 0.47
N GLY A 319 -7.80 -23.32 1.01
CA GLY A 319 -7.55 -23.52 2.43
C GLY A 319 -6.07 -23.27 2.75
N ASP A 320 -5.45 -24.19 3.49
CA ASP A 320 -4.05 -24.08 3.86
C ASP A 320 -3.12 -24.39 2.66
N MET A 321 -1.93 -23.79 2.68
CA MET A 321 -0.88 -23.94 1.66
C MET A 321 0.42 -24.32 2.36
N GLU A 322 1.11 -25.33 1.88
CA GLU A 322 2.41 -25.77 2.39
C GLU A 322 3.53 -25.34 1.45
N ILE A 323 4.54 -24.64 1.96
CA ILE A 323 5.76 -24.28 1.23
C ILE A 323 6.78 -25.38 1.45
N GLY A 324 6.75 -26.39 0.57
CA GLY A 324 7.54 -27.61 0.74
C GLY A 324 9.05 -27.43 0.49
N GLY A 325 9.53 -26.24 0.13
CA GLY A 325 10.94 -25.95 -0.16
C GLY A 325 11.12 -24.60 -0.86
N GLU A 326 12.18 -24.46 -1.67
CA GLU A 326 12.48 -23.20 -2.35
C GLU A 326 11.37 -22.77 -3.35
N ILE A 327 11.07 -21.47 -3.33
CA ILE A 327 10.16 -20.81 -4.28
C ILE A 327 10.93 -19.69 -4.98
N ASP A 328 11.05 -19.76 -6.31
CA ASP A 328 11.57 -18.65 -7.13
C ASP A 328 10.49 -18.14 -8.09
N GLY A 329 9.77 -17.10 -7.70
CA GLY A 329 8.82 -16.39 -8.56
C GLY A 329 9.45 -15.45 -9.59
N GLY A 330 10.79 -15.37 -9.67
CA GLY A 330 11.48 -14.30 -10.38
C GLY A 330 11.35 -12.94 -9.70
N ALA A 331 12.10 -11.95 -10.18
CA ALA A 331 11.97 -10.57 -9.72
C ALA A 331 10.82 -9.86 -10.45
N ALA A 332 10.13 -8.95 -9.76
CA ALA A 332 9.08 -8.12 -10.33
C ALA A 332 9.61 -7.27 -11.50
N GLY A 333 9.08 -7.52 -12.70
CA GLY A 333 9.58 -6.91 -13.95
C GLY A 333 10.74 -7.67 -14.61
N SER A 334 11.04 -8.89 -14.19
CA SER A 334 12.03 -9.79 -14.81
C SER A 334 11.58 -11.26 -14.73
N GLY A 335 10.32 -11.51 -15.09
CA GLY A 335 9.65 -12.82 -15.05
C GLY A 335 8.66 -12.98 -13.89
N GLY A 336 8.83 -12.22 -12.81
CA GLY A 336 7.86 -12.11 -11.72
C GLY A 336 7.04 -10.80 -11.79
N PRO A 337 6.17 -10.55 -10.79
CA PRO A 337 6.11 -11.25 -9.50
C PRO A 337 5.15 -12.45 -9.46
N LEU A 338 5.51 -13.44 -8.63
CA LEU A 338 4.63 -14.53 -8.19
C LEU A 338 3.86 -14.12 -6.93
N GLY A 339 2.54 -14.31 -6.94
CA GLY A 339 1.66 -14.25 -5.77
C GLY A 339 1.26 -15.64 -5.31
N LEU A 340 1.41 -15.93 -4.02
CA LEU A 340 0.93 -17.16 -3.38
C LEU A 340 -0.07 -16.77 -2.29
N VAL A 341 -1.33 -17.15 -2.46
CA VAL A 341 -2.43 -16.76 -1.58
C VAL A 341 -3.07 -18.01 -0.98
N ALA A 342 -3.14 -18.08 0.35
CA ALA A 342 -3.88 -19.10 1.08
C ALA A 342 -5.12 -18.46 1.72
N LEU A 343 -6.29 -19.07 1.53
CA LEU A 343 -7.49 -18.64 2.28
C LEU A 343 -7.45 -19.09 3.75
N GLY A 344 -6.62 -20.10 4.07
CA GLY A 344 -6.26 -20.49 5.43
C GLY A 344 -4.86 -19.99 5.82
N ASN A 345 -4.02 -20.90 6.29
CA ASN A 345 -2.64 -20.64 6.68
C ASN A 345 -1.64 -20.89 5.54
N ILE A 346 -0.46 -20.30 5.65
CA ILE A 346 0.73 -20.73 4.93
C ILE A 346 1.61 -21.47 5.94
N ILE A 347 1.98 -22.69 5.62
CA ILE A 347 2.66 -23.63 6.52
C ILE A 347 4.01 -24.00 5.90
N VAL A 348 5.05 -24.08 6.72
CA VAL A 348 6.28 -24.79 6.38
C VAL A 348 6.12 -26.20 6.97
N PRO A 349 5.84 -27.22 6.15
CA PRO A 349 5.66 -28.57 6.65
C PRO A 349 6.95 -29.09 7.29
N ALA A 350 6.82 -29.98 8.25
CA ALA A 350 7.97 -30.74 8.74
C ALA A 350 8.47 -31.67 7.63
N ASP A 351 9.78 -31.80 7.49
CA ASP A 351 10.34 -32.72 6.52
C ASP A 351 10.03 -34.17 6.97
N PRO A 352 9.44 -35.02 6.12
CA PRO A 352 9.18 -36.40 6.51
C PRO A 352 10.46 -37.18 6.86
N ASP A 353 11.60 -36.82 6.27
CA ASP A 353 12.89 -37.46 6.60
C ASP A 353 13.37 -37.08 8.02
N GLU A 354 13.07 -35.86 8.51
CA GLU A 354 13.35 -35.46 9.91
C GLU A 354 12.39 -36.13 10.91
N THR A 355 11.13 -36.35 10.52
CA THR A 355 10.11 -36.96 11.40
C THR A 355 10.11 -38.50 11.36
N GLY A 356 10.87 -39.11 10.46
CA GLY A 356 10.86 -40.56 10.21
C GLY A 356 9.58 -41.04 9.50
N GLY A 357 8.87 -40.13 8.84
CA GLY A 357 7.71 -40.40 8.00
C GLY A 357 8.07 -40.95 6.61
N SER A 358 7.06 -41.15 5.77
CA SER A 358 7.25 -41.56 4.37
C SER A 358 6.84 -40.43 3.43
N ASP A 359 7.77 -39.92 2.64
CA ASP A 359 7.48 -38.88 1.66
C ASP A 359 7.14 -39.40 0.25
N TRP A 360 6.73 -38.49 -0.63
CA TRP A 360 6.58 -38.72 -2.05
C TRP A 360 7.95 -38.72 -2.75
N PRO A 361 8.19 -39.63 -3.71
CA PRO A 361 9.52 -39.80 -4.29
C PRO A 361 9.91 -38.71 -5.29
N GLY A 362 11.21 -38.40 -5.33
CA GLY A 362 11.83 -37.57 -6.37
C GLY A 362 11.47 -36.09 -6.24
N GLN A 363 11.16 -35.44 -7.35
CA GLN A 363 10.88 -34.00 -7.40
C GLN A 363 9.66 -33.55 -6.55
N TRP A 364 8.82 -34.51 -6.15
CA TRP A 364 7.63 -34.27 -5.35
C TRP A 364 7.90 -34.21 -3.85
N ALA A 365 9.07 -34.66 -3.39
CA ALA A 365 9.45 -34.65 -1.98
C ALA A 365 9.35 -33.24 -1.38
N ILE A 366 9.22 -33.15 -0.07
CA ILE A 366 9.43 -31.96 0.76
C ILE A 366 10.97 -31.82 0.97
N GLU A 367 11.44 -30.58 1.10
CA GLU A 367 12.84 -30.23 1.38
C GLU A 367 12.83 -29.01 2.32
N THR A 368 12.43 -29.25 3.57
CA THR A 368 12.32 -28.21 4.61
C THR A 368 13.31 -28.41 5.77
N ASP A 369 14.09 -29.49 5.75
CA ASP A 369 15.24 -29.81 6.63
C ASP A 369 16.30 -28.70 6.79
N ARG A 370 16.21 -27.61 6.03
CA ARG A 370 17.24 -26.57 5.89
C ARG A 370 16.65 -25.19 5.60
N GLY A 371 17.50 -24.18 5.63
CA GLY A 371 17.11 -22.82 5.24
C GLY A 371 16.90 -22.67 3.73
N PHE A 372 15.80 -22.02 3.31
CA PHE A 372 15.45 -21.81 1.91
C PHE A 372 14.95 -20.37 1.61
N LEU A 373 14.91 -20.04 0.32
CA LEU A 373 14.44 -18.75 -0.20
C LEU A 373 12.98 -18.87 -0.68
N VAL A 374 12.18 -17.84 -0.40
CA VAL A 374 10.82 -17.71 -0.93
C VAL A 374 10.72 -16.36 -1.64
N ARG A 375 10.99 -16.34 -2.96
CA ARG A 375 10.83 -15.15 -3.80
C ARG A 375 9.39 -15.09 -4.32
N ALA A 376 8.47 -14.64 -3.48
CA ALA A 376 7.05 -14.49 -3.79
C ALA A 376 6.39 -13.42 -2.90
N CYS A 377 5.19 -12.99 -3.28
CA CYS A 377 4.26 -12.29 -2.38
C CYS A 377 3.35 -13.32 -1.72
N LEU A 378 3.58 -13.61 -0.44
CA LEU A 378 2.78 -14.50 0.38
C LEU A 378 1.59 -13.75 0.99
N ALA A 379 0.38 -14.32 0.91
CA ALA A 379 -0.80 -13.74 1.53
C ALA A 379 -1.71 -14.79 2.20
N ALA A 380 -1.85 -14.69 3.53
CA ALA A 380 -2.77 -15.43 4.38
C ALA A 380 -3.73 -14.45 5.10
N PRO A 381 -4.67 -13.79 4.38
CA PRO A 381 -5.49 -12.69 4.93
C PRO A 381 -6.44 -13.09 6.07
N ALA A 382 -6.70 -14.39 6.26
CA ALA A 382 -7.45 -14.90 7.41
C ALA A 382 -6.60 -15.72 8.40
N GLY A 383 -5.41 -16.17 7.99
CA GLY A 383 -4.56 -17.10 8.75
C GLY A 383 -3.22 -16.51 9.17
N SER A 384 -2.21 -17.38 9.20
CA SER A 384 -0.83 -17.06 9.61
C SER A 384 0.18 -17.73 8.68
N PHE A 385 1.40 -17.19 8.61
CA PHE A 385 2.55 -17.94 8.09
C PHE A 385 3.24 -18.60 9.29
N MET A 386 3.41 -19.92 9.30
CA MET A 386 3.99 -20.66 10.43
C MET A 386 4.77 -21.90 10.01
N ALA A 387 5.54 -22.50 10.93
CA ALA A 387 6.03 -23.87 10.79
C ALA A 387 5.00 -24.85 11.39
N GLU A 388 4.80 -26.00 10.73
CA GLU A 388 3.97 -27.09 11.24
C GLU A 388 4.50 -27.59 12.59
N VAL A 389 5.82 -27.80 12.65
CA VAL A 389 6.55 -28.25 13.84
C VAL A 389 7.60 -27.20 14.20
N PRO A 390 7.29 -26.25 15.11
CA PRO A 390 8.20 -25.13 15.42
C PRO A 390 9.52 -25.50 16.11
N TYR A 391 9.81 -26.78 16.34
CA TYR A 391 11.09 -27.24 16.84
C TYR A 391 11.93 -28.00 15.80
N LEU A 392 11.43 -28.10 14.56
CA LEU A 392 12.15 -28.62 13.40
C LEU A 392 12.40 -27.50 12.37
N PRO A 393 13.56 -27.49 11.67
CA PRO A 393 14.67 -28.43 11.82
C PRO A 393 15.39 -28.33 13.16
N ASP A 394 16.06 -29.42 13.55
CA ASP A 394 16.78 -29.53 14.83
C ASP A 394 17.90 -28.47 14.94
N GLU A 395 18.63 -28.23 13.85
CA GLU A 395 19.55 -27.09 13.72
C GLU A 395 18.79 -25.85 13.22
N GLN A 396 19.00 -24.70 13.87
CA GLN A 396 18.28 -23.48 13.53
C GLN A 396 18.50 -23.04 12.06
N ALA A 397 17.44 -23.13 11.25
CA ALA A 397 17.45 -22.75 9.85
C ALA A 397 16.96 -21.30 9.62
N ARG A 398 17.28 -20.76 8.45
CA ARG A 398 16.80 -19.44 8.01
C ARG A 398 15.93 -19.56 6.75
N ILE A 399 14.66 -19.18 6.87
CA ILE A 399 13.80 -18.91 5.72
C ILE A 399 13.98 -17.44 5.37
N THR A 400 14.09 -17.09 4.08
CA THR A 400 14.06 -15.69 3.65
C THR A 400 12.93 -15.45 2.66
N VAL A 401 11.96 -14.60 3.02
CA VAL A 401 10.92 -14.12 2.09
C VAL A 401 11.48 -12.90 1.35
N SER A 402 11.60 -13.02 0.03
CA SER A 402 12.05 -11.96 -0.88
C SER A 402 10.86 -11.49 -1.71
N GLY A 403 10.13 -10.50 -1.19
CA GLY A 403 8.85 -10.08 -1.75
C GLY A 403 7.97 -9.42 -0.68
N SER A 404 6.84 -10.05 -0.37
CA SER A 404 5.88 -9.53 0.61
C SER A 404 5.35 -10.66 1.49
N LEU A 405 5.16 -10.38 2.77
CA LEU A 405 4.48 -11.27 3.71
C LEU A 405 3.24 -10.57 4.27
N VAL A 406 2.06 -11.09 3.95
CA VAL A 406 0.77 -10.60 4.42
C VAL A 406 0.10 -11.70 5.23
N GLU A 407 -0.14 -11.48 6.51
CA GLU A 407 -0.74 -12.50 7.38
C GLU A 407 -1.66 -11.86 8.42
N ARG A 408 -2.77 -12.51 8.78
CA ARG A 408 -3.67 -11.95 9.79
C ARG A 408 -3.03 -11.95 11.16
N THR A 409 -2.43 -13.08 11.54
CA THR A 409 -1.74 -13.25 12.83
C THR A 409 -0.34 -13.76 12.54
N MET A 410 0.67 -13.24 13.23
CA MET A 410 2.02 -13.81 13.17
C MET A 410 2.00 -15.26 13.65
N GLY A 411 2.42 -16.19 12.79
CA GLY A 411 2.57 -17.58 13.17
C GLY A 411 3.87 -17.89 13.94
N ARG A 412 3.99 -19.14 14.39
CA ARG A 412 5.16 -19.61 15.14
C ARG A 412 6.11 -20.41 14.25
N PHE A 413 7.39 -20.05 14.25
CA PHE A 413 8.42 -20.68 13.41
C PHE A 413 9.49 -21.45 14.18
N SER A 414 9.71 -21.10 15.44
CA SER A 414 10.84 -21.61 16.21
C SER A 414 10.49 -21.93 17.67
N SER A 415 11.41 -22.67 18.26
CA SER A 415 11.47 -23.00 19.68
C SER A 415 12.86 -22.59 20.21
N ALA A 416 13.13 -22.76 21.49
CA ALA A 416 14.39 -22.29 22.07
C ALA A 416 15.59 -23.11 21.58
N GLY A 417 16.22 -22.65 20.49
CA GLY A 417 17.42 -23.25 19.89
C GLY A 417 17.17 -24.02 18.57
N SER A 418 15.93 -24.19 18.14
CA SER A 418 15.58 -24.97 16.93
C SER A 418 14.41 -24.35 16.13
N GLY A 419 14.16 -24.87 14.93
CA GLY A 419 13.20 -24.33 13.98
C GLY A 419 13.73 -23.12 13.20
N TYR A 420 12.81 -22.35 12.61
CA TYR A 420 13.17 -21.35 11.61
C TYR A 420 13.25 -19.91 12.14
N TYR A 421 14.16 -19.16 11.53
CA TYR A 421 14.26 -17.71 11.60
C TYR A 421 13.85 -17.08 10.25
N VAL A 422 12.75 -16.32 10.22
CA VAL A 422 12.15 -15.81 8.96
C VAL A 422 12.66 -14.41 8.63
N GLY A 423 13.66 -14.26 7.76
CA GLY A 423 14.09 -12.95 7.27
C GLY A 423 13.13 -12.40 6.20
N ASN A 424 12.75 -11.12 6.28
CA ASN A 424 11.89 -10.49 5.27
C ASN A 424 12.66 -9.41 4.50
N THR A 425 12.65 -9.47 3.17
CA THR A 425 13.26 -8.48 2.28
C THR A 425 12.28 -8.10 1.19
N TRP A 426 11.89 -6.84 1.15
CA TRP A 426 10.99 -6.32 0.13
C TRP A 426 11.70 -6.09 -1.19
N GLU A 427 11.06 -6.52 -2.26
CA GLU A 427 11.61 -6.42 -3.60
C GLU A 427 11.15 -5.12 -4.27
N GLN A 428 12.09 -4.24 -4.65
CA GLN A 428 11.75 -2.88 -5.11
C GLN A 428 10.89 -2.84 -6.38
N GLY A 429 10.95 -3.87 -7.23
CA GLY A 429 10.08 -3.99 -8.40
C GLY A 429 8.60 -4.11 -8.03
N LEU A 430 8.28 -4.58 -6.82
CA LEU A 430 6.91 -4.58 -6.28
C LEU A 430 6.37 -3.16 -6.07
N GLY A 431 7.19 -2.12 -6.10
CA GLY A 431 6.70 -0.74 -6.19
C GLY A 431 6.06 -0.41 -7.53
N ALA A 432 6.37 -1.13 -8.62
CA ALA A 432 5.94 -0.81 -9.98
C ALA A 432 5.03 -1.89 -10.61
N ILE A 433 5.11 -3.14 -10.14
CA ILE A 433 4.32 -4.27 -10.63
C ILE A 433 3.92 -5.14 -9.43
N HIS A 434 2.63 -5.41 -9.26
CA HIS A 434 2.11 -6.30 -8.22
C HIS A 434 1.70 -7.65 -8.86
N PRO A 435 1.61 -8.75 -8.09
CA PRO A 435 1.05 -9.99 -8.62
C PRO A 435 -0.39 -9.75 -9.13
N PRO A 436 -0.80 -10.43 -10.21
CA PRO A 436 -2.14 -10.26 -10.76
C PRO A 436 -3.19 -10.62 -9.71
N TYR A 437 -4.39 -10.03 -9.83
CA TYR A 437 -5.51 -10.23 -8.89
C TYR A 437 -5.33 -9.74 -7.44
N PHE A 438 -4.21 -9.15 -7.04
CA PHE A 438 -4.08 -8.54 -5.70
C PHE A 438 -4.97 -7.28 -5.59
N PRO A 439 -5.81 -7.15 -4.54
CA PRO A 439 -6.74 -6.03 -4.41
C PRO A 439 -6.05 -4.72 -3.99
N MET A 440 -6.66 -3.59 -4.33
CA MET A 440 -6.28 -2.30 -3.72
C MET A 440 -6.72 -2.25 -2.25
N LEU A 441 -5.87 -1.72 -1.38
CA LEU A 441 -6.12 -1.64 0.07
C LEU A 441 -7.03 -0.48 0.49
N GLY A 442 -7.70 0.20 -0.45
CA GLY A 442 -8.44 1.44 -0.21
C GLY A 442 -7.58 2.62 0.31
N ARG A 443 -6.26 2.48 0.29
CA ARG A 443 -5.29 3.51 0.67
C ARG A 443 -4.61 4.05 -0.57
N TRP A 444 -4.42 5.37 -0.61
CA TRP A 444 -3.76 6.08 -1.71
C TRP A 444 -2.62 6.94 -1.19
N ASN A 445 -1.44 6.72 -1.74
CA ASN A 445 -0.23 7.45 -1.42
C ASN A 445 -0.08 8.62 -2.40
N VAL A 446 0.04 9.84 -1.88
CA VAL A 446 0.25 11.06 -2.68
C VAL A 446 1.75 11.32 -2.82
N TYR A 447 2.21 11.52 -4.06
CA TYR A 447 3.64 11.74 -4.38
C TYR A 447 3.93 13.14 -4.91
N SER A 448 2.94 13.83 -5.49
CA SER A 448 3.08 15.25 -5.85
C SER A 448 1.78 16.01 -5.65
N TRP A 449 1.92 17.28 -5.30
CA TRP A 449 0.84 18.25 -5.10
C TRP A 449 1.30 19.59 -5.70
N ILE A 450 0.64 20.03 -6.76
CA ILE A 450 0.99 21.24 -7.51
C ILE A 450 -0.22 22.16 -7.54
N ILE A 451 -0.08 23.37 -7.02
CA ILE A 451 -1.10 24.42 -7.05
C ILE A 451 -0.76 25.36 -8.21
N ASP A 452 -1.77 25.70 -9.03
CA ASP A 452 -1.62 26.51 -10.24
C ASP A 452 -0.52 25.97 -11.19
N PRO A 453 -0.61 24.70 -11.66
CA PRO A 453 0.36 24.13 -12.58
C PRO A 453 0.53 25.01 -13.83
N PRO A 454 1.75 25.06 -14.43
CA PRO A 454 1.96 25.78 -15.67
C PRO A 454 1.06 25.18 -16.74
N ARG A 455 0.16 26.00 -17.30
CA ARG A 455 -0.73 25.56 -18.39
C ARG A 455 0.13 25.05 -19.54
N GLN A 456 0.03 23.75 -19.81
CA GLN A 456 0.49 23.22 -21.09
C GLN A 456 -0.43 23.80 -22.16
N GLU A 457 0.12 24.69 -23.00
CA GLU A 457 -0.54 25.11 -24.23
C GLU A 457 -0.57 23.88 -25.16
N GLY A 458 -1.79 23.42 -25.48
CA GLY A 458 -2.04 22.28 -26.37
C GLY A 458 -2.26 22.70 -27.82
#